data_AF-A0A939ZWN7-F1
#
_entry.id   AF-A0A939ZWN7-F1
#
_cell.length_a   1.000
_cell.length_b   1.000
_cell.length_c   1.000
_cell.angle_alpha   90.00
_cell.angle_beta   90.00
_cell.angle_gamma   90.00
#
_symmetry.space_group_name_H-M   'P 1'
#
loop_
_entity.id
_entity.type
_entity.pdbx_description
1 polymer ?
#
loop_
_entity_poly.entity_id
_entity_poly.type
_entity_poly.pdbx_seq_one_letter_code
_entity_poly.pdbx_strand_id
1 'polypeptide(L)'
;MNDTSNVPQLNSHTQSSAATATGAPGAPFPEAPASAPGGPLDSFRMSPEGRRRVNGIRDIEVTDSGVIVTCITETRRTEHGYTHETPLNFNNPAEGDTAPLYIHIQLWTDSIFRIVFSGEKTVRDPYAGLPAEARMLVGAPGDVDFTFEDNVIRTKEISIRIDPDTGRISAARNGGGEFFSQRKSEFNIADVYDLSLSKDGEYTACFEALELDNDELIYGLGERFDSLTRNGRAVDFHNKDCLGTATPRTYINIPFYMSTRGYGLFLNSAARTDWQIGTLSAGSLQFGVWDGQLDYFVIAGRTPKDILKGYCYLTGYAKLPPLWSFGLWMSRNSYTSWDVAEQIAREI
;
A
#
# COMPACT_ATOMS: atom_id res chain seq x y z
N MET A 1 -2.70 31.93 -59.19
CA MET A 1 -1.63 30.98 -59.53
C MET A 1 -0.71 30.90 -58.34
N ASN A 2 -0.84 29.86 -57.54
CA ASN A 2 0.22 29.39 -56.65
C ASN A 2 0.05 27.88 -56.52
N ASP A 3 1.20 27.23 -56.61
CA ASP A 3 1.46 25.86 -57.00
C ASP A 3 1.06 24.86 -55.90
N THR A 4 0.22 23.88 -56.23
CA THR A 4 -0.25 22.82 -55.32
C THR A 4 0.52 21.52 -55.58
N SER A 5 1.84 21.55 -55.40
CA SER A 5 2.69 20.36 -55.53
C SER A 5 3.58 20.17 -54.29
N ASN A 6 2.97 19.84 -53.15
CA ASN A 6 3.55 18.94 -52.15
C ASN A 6 2.55 18.69 -51.01
N VAL A 7 1.67 17.72 -51.22
CA VAL A 7 0.95 17.04 -50.13
C VAL A 7 1.38 15.57 -50.22
N PRO A 8 2.05 15.01 -49.21
CA PRO A 8 2.33 13.57 -49.20
C PRO A 8 1.01 12.81 -49.18
N GLN A 9 0.77 11.98 -50.19
CA GLN A 9 -0.35 11.05 -50.19
C GLN A 9 -0.14 10.03 -49.05
N LEU A 10 -0.99 10.11 -48.02
CA LEU A 10 -1.13 9.01 -47.08
C LEU A 10 -1.85 7.87 -47.79
N ASN A 11 -1.10 6.79 -48.05
CA ASN A 11 -1.64 5.52 -48.50
C ASN A 11 -2.73 5.05 -47.52
N SER A 12 -3.96 5.01 -48.02
CA SER A 12 -5.01 4.14 -47.53
C SER A 12 -4.52 2.71 -47.64
N HIS A 13 -4.22 2.05 -46.51
CA HIS A 13 -4.42 0.63 -46.23
C HIS A 13 -3.64 0.25 -44.96
N THR A 14 -4.26 0.49 -43.81
CA THR A 14 -4.07 -0.31 -42.59
C THR A 14 -5.38 -0.24 -41.84
N GLN A 15 -6.28 -1.18 -42.13
CA GLN A 15 -7.32 -1.54 -41.17
C GLN A 15 -6.58 -1.96 -39.90
N SER A 16 -6.66 -1.13 -38.85
CA SER A 16 -6.43 -1.61 -37.50
C SER A 16 -7.59 -2.55 -37.20
N SER A 17 -7.37 -3.85 -37.44
CA SER A 17 -8.20 -4.88 -36.85
C SER A 17 -8.13 -4.68 -35.34
N ALA A 18 -9.29 -4.46 -34.71
CA ALA A 18 -9.43 -4.72 -33.29
C ALA A 18 -8.93 -6.15 -33.06
N ALA A 19 -7.74 -6.28 -32.47
CA ALA A 19 -7.23 -7.55 -32.04
C ALA A 19 -8.11 -8.00 -30.87
N THR A 20 -9.12 -8.82 -31.18
CA THR A 20 -9.63 -9.81 -30.24
C THR A 20 -8.43 -10.64 -29.82
N ALA A 21 -7.83 -10.29 -28.68
CA ALA A 21 -6.83 -11.10 -28.04
C ALA A 21 -7.51 -12.37 -27.50
N THR A 22 -7.76 -13.34 -28.37
CA THR A 22 -7.90 -14.74 -27.96
C THR A 22 -6.49 -15.25 -27.66
N GLY A 23 -5.91 -14.76 -26.56
CA GLY A 23 -4.74 -15.39 -25.96
C GLY A 23 -5.17 -16.73 -25.36
N ALA A 24 -4.42 -17.79 -25.66
CA ALA A 24 -4.55 -19.06 -24.97
C ALA A 24 -4.56 -18.81 -23.45
N PRO A 25 -5.38 -19.54 -22.66
CA PRO A 25 -5.44 -19.33 -21.22
C PRO A 25 -4.04 -19.56 -20.65
N GLY A 26 -3.39 -18.49 -20.23
CA GLY A 26 -2.26 -18.58 -19.33
C GLY A 26 -2.71 -19.43 -18.13
N ALA A 27 -1.81 -20.28 -17.63
CA ALA A 27 -2.11 -21.14 -16.50
C ALA A 27 -2.85 -20.32 -15.42
N PRO A 28 -4.00 -20.79 -14.91
CA PRO A 28 -4.74 -20.07 -13.90
C PRO A 28 -3.79 -19.77 -12.73
N PHE A 29 -3.79 -18.52 -12.26
CA PHE A 29 -3.25 -18.25 -10.93
C PHE A 29 -3.89 -19.26 -9.96
N PRO A 30 -3.11 -19.84 -9.03
CA PRO A 30 -3.67 -20.82 -8.09
C PRO A 30 -4.94 -20.25 -7.47
N GLU A 31 -6.02 -21.05 -7.53
CA GLU A 31 -7.31 -20.66 -6.99
C GLU A 31 -7.17 -20.44 -5.49
N ALA A 32 -7.42 -19.19 -5.06
CA ALA A 32 -7.41 -18.75 -3.67
C ALA A 32 -8.13 -19.78 -2.77
N PRO A 33 -7.69 -19.97 -1.51
CA PRO A 33 -8.33 -20.95 -0.65
C PRO A 33 -9.79 -20.56 -0.54
N ALA A 34 -10.68 -21.55 -0.50
CA ALA A 34 -12.11 -21.33 -0.43
C ALA A 34 -12.44 -20.55 0.86
N SER A 35 -12.46 -19.22 0.77
CA SER A 35 -13.30 -18.42 1.65
C SER A 35 -14.71 -18.99 1.50
N ALA A 36 -15.44 -19.15 2.60
CA ALA A 36 -16.83 -19.58 2.60
C ALA A 36 -17.59 -19.06 1.36
N PRO A 37 -18.35 -19.93 0.66
CA PRO A 37 -18.77 -19.68 -0.71
C PRO A 37 -19.50 -18.34 -0.82
N GLY A 38 -18.93 -17.41 -1.61
CA GLY A 38 -19.57 -16.14 -1.98
C GLY A 38 -19.10 -14.87 -1.26
N GLY A 39 -18.09 -14.92 -0.39
CA GLY A 39 -17.48 -13.71 0.20
C GLY A 39 -16.37 -13.10 -0.67
N PRO A 40 -16.13 -11.78 -0.61
CA PRO A 40 -14.90 -11.21 -1.16
C PRO A 40 -13.67 -11.81 -0.45
N LEU A 41 -12.60 -12.06 -1.21
CA LEU A 41 -11.28 -12.42 -0.66
C LEU A 41 -10.81 -11.29 0.26
N ASP A 42 -10.55 -11.64 1.51
CA ASP A 42 -10.23 -10.70 2.59
C ASP A 42 -9.04 -11.29 3.36
N SER A 43 -7.89 -10.62 3.31
CA SER A 43 -6.67 -11.08 3.99
C SER A 43 -6.88 -11.29 5.48
N PHE A 44 -7.77 -10.53 6.13
CA PHE A 44 -8.10 -10.71 7.54
C PHE A 44 -8.83 -12.04 7.82
N ARG A 45 -9.30 -12.74 6.78
CA ARG A 45 -9.85 -14.10 6.85
C ARG A 45 -8.82 -15.21 6.65
N MET A 46 -7.56 -14.90 6.25
CA MET A 46 -6.47 -15.87 6.34
C MET A 46 -6.13 -16.12 7.81
N SER A 47 -6.78 -17.12 8.41
CA SER A 47 -6.30 -17.74 9.65
C SER A 47 -6.92 -19.12 9.91
N PRO A 48 -6.48 -20.19 9.23
CA PRO A 48 -6.71 -21.54 9.77
C PRO A 48 -5.53 -22.06 10.61
N GLU A 49 -4.27 -21.76 10.32
CA GLU A 49 -3.12 -22.48 10.94
C GLU A 49 -2.23 -21.68 11.91
N GLY A 50 -2.55 -20.40 12.15
CA GLY A 50 -1.78 -19.53 13.06
C GLY A 50 -0.94 -18.47 12.34
N ARG A 51 -0.59 -17.41 13.06
CA ARG A 51 0.19 -16.26 12.59
C ARG A 51 1.45 -16.14 13.42
N ARG A 52 2.59 -16.07 12.74
CA ARG A 52 3.88 -15.73 13.34
C ARG A 52 3.90 -14.24 13.61
N ARG A 53 3.96 -13.85 14.88
CA ARG A 53 3.90 -12.45 15.32
C ARG A 53 5.23 -12.00 15.90
N VAL A 54 5.58 -10.74 15.70
CA VAL A 54 6.73 -10.11 16.37
C VAL A 54 6.39 -9.91 17.85
N ASN A 55 7.19 -10.50 18.75
CA ASN A 55 6.99 -10.45 20.19
C ASN A 55 8.27 -10.05 20.97
N GLY A 56 9.15 -9.30 20.34
CA GLY A 56 10.39 -8.81 20.94
C GLY A 56 11.56 -8.87 19.98
N ILE A 57 12.72 -8.45 20.47
CA ILE A 57 13.95 -8.34 19.68
C ILE A 57 14.96 -9.36 20.16
N ARG A 58 15.55 -10.09 19.21
CA ARG A 58 16.68 -10.99 19.46
C ARG A 58 18.00 -10.28 19.27
N ASP A 59 18.11 -9.52 18.18
CA ASP A 59 19.33 -8.84 17.76
C ASP A 59 19.02 -7.68 16.82
N ILE A 60 19.89 -6.66 16.77
CA ILE A 60 19.81 -5.56 15.83
C ILE A 60 21.18 -5.37 15.17
N GLU A 61 21.22 -5.54 13.85
CA GLU A 61 22.38 -5.31 13.03
C GLU A 61 22.31 -3.91 12.42
N VAL A 62 23.31 -3.07 12.67
CA VAL A 62 23.45 -1.76 12.00
C VAL A 62 24.09 -1.98 10.64
N THR A 63 23.51 -1.36 9.61
CA THR A 63 23.98 -1.41 8.22
C THR A 63 24.34 -0.01 7.75
N ASP A 64 24.92 0.11 6.55
CA ASP A 64 25.27 1.42 5.98
C ASP A 64 24.05 2.34 5.72
N SER A 65 22.84 1.79 5.66
CA SER A 65 21.61 2.55 5.29
C SER A 65 20.48 2.45 6.32
N GLY A 66 20.76 1.94 7.52
CA GLY A 66 19.77 1.78 8.59
C GLY A 66 20.05 0.54 9.44
N VAL A 67 19.02 -0.23 9.80
CA VAL A 67 19.18 -1.41 10.67
C VAL A 67 18.33 -2.60 10.22
N ILE A 68 18.77 -3.79 10.61
CA ILE A 68 18.03 -5.06 10.46
C ILE A 68 17.75 -5.61 11.86
N VAL A 69 16.48 -5.74 12.20
CA VAL A 69 16.01 -6.31 13.46
C VAL A 69 15.67 -7.78 13.26
N THR A 70 16.37 -8.65 13.98
CA THR A 70 15.98 -10.06 14.09
C THR A 70 15.00 -10.20 15.23
N CYS A 71 13.76 -10.59 14.93
CA CYS A 71 12.67 -10.62 15.89
C CYS A 71 12.58 -11.96 16.64
N ILE A 72 12.11 -11.89 17.88
CA ILE A 72 11.56 -13.04 18.58
C ILE A 72 10.12 -13.24 18.09
N THR A 73 9.81 -14.46 17.70
CA THR A 73 8.51 -14.81 17.11
C THR A 73 7.70 -15.64 18.09
N GLU A 74 6.42 -15.32 18.21
CA GLU A 74 5.41 -16.17 18.86
C GLU A 74 4.34 -16.55 17.82
N THR A 75 3.91 -17.81 17.80
CA THR A 75 2.74 -18.19 16.99
C THR A 75 1.47 -17.94 17.78
N ARG A 76 0.53 -17.22 17.17
CA ARG A 76 -0.82 -17.04 17.70
C ARG A 76 -1.87 -17.40 16.68
N ARG A 77 -2.94 -18.04 17.12
CA ARG A 77 -4.11 -18.30 16.29
C ARG A 77 -5.18 -17.26 16.59
N THR A 78 -5.84 -16.81 15.53
CA THR A 78 -7.04 -16.01 15.70
C THR A 78 -8.23 -16.95 15.83
N GLU A 79 -8.87 -16.93 17.00
CA GLU A 79 -10.02 -17.77 17.33
C GLU A 79 -11.25 -16.90 17.49
N HIS A 80 -12.32 -17.29 16.82
CA HIS A 80 -13.60 -16.60 16.96
C HIS A 80 -14.28 -17.06 18.25
N GLY A 81 -14.49 -16.13 19.17
CA GLY A 81 -15.16 -16.37 20.43
C GLY A 81 -16.31 -15.39 20.65
N TYR A 82 -17.06 -15.62 21.72
CA TYR A 82 -18.18 -14.76 22.12
C TYR A 82 -18.00 -14.35 23.57
N THR A 83 -18.11 -13.06 23.84
CA THR A 83 -18.31 -12.54 25.20
C THR A 83 -19.76 -12.11 25.33
N HIS A 84 -20.57 -12.95 25.98
CA HIS A 84 -22.02 -12.81 26.18
C HIS A 84 -22.84 -12.71 24.87
N GLU A 85 -22.65 -11.66 24.08
CA GLU A 85 -23.39 -11.37 22.82
C GLU A 85 -22.49 -10.79 21.70
N THR A 86 -21.23 -10.47 21.99
CA THR A 86 -20.32 -9.86 21.01
C THR A 86 -19.40 -10.91 20.42
N PRO A 87 -19.44 -11.15 19.09
CA PRO A 87 -18.43 -11.94 18.40
C PRO A 87 -17.11 -11.17 18.40
N LEU A 88 -16.02 -11.83 18.79
CA LEU A 88 -14.69 -11.25 18.89
C LEU A 88 -13.63 -12.20 18.33
N ASN A 89 -12.60 -11.63 17.71
CA ASN A 89 -11.43 -12.39 17.26
C ASN A 89 -10.32 -12.36 18.33
N PHE A 90 -10.16 -13.44 19.07
CA PHE A 90 -9.12 -13.59 20.10
C PHE A 90 -7.79 -14.04 19.48
N ASN A 91 -6.69 -13.40 19.88
CA ASN A 91 -5.34 -13.79 19.48
C ASN A 91 -4.69 -14.64 20.58
N ASN A 92 -4.94 -15.95 20.51
CA ASN A 92 -4.50 -16.92 21.53
C ASN A 92 -3.13 -17.53 21.15
N PRO A 93 -2.23 -17.76 22.13
CA PRO A 93 -1.01 -18.53 21.89
C PRO A 93 -1.33 -19.88 21.26
N ALA A 94 -0.52 -20.30 20.29
CA ALA A 94 -0.67 -21.59 19.64
C ALA A 94 0.71 -22.20 19.40
N GLU A 95 0.78 -23.53 19.39
CA GLU A 95 1.96 -24.22 18.87
C GLU A 95 2.10 -23.92 17.38
N GLY A 96 3.33 -23.67 16.93
CA GLY A 96 3.59 -23.39 15.53
C GLY A 96 5.02 -22.93 15.28
N ASP A 97 5.24 -22.42 14.07
CA ASP A 97 6.56 -21.99 13.62
C ASP A 97 7.06 -20.79 14.42
N THR A 98 8.25 -20.93 15.00
CA THR A 98 8.93 -19.89 15.80
C THR A 98 10.18 -19.37 15.12
N ALA A 99 10.36 -19.68 13.84
CA ALA A 99 11.42 -19.12 13.02
C ALA A 99 11.40 -17.58 13.13
N PRO A 100 12.59 -16.95 13.16
CA PRO A 100 12.70 -15.50 13.27
C PRO A 100 11.99 -14.81 12.12
N LEU A 101 11.41 -13.66 12.44
CA LEU A 101 10.97 -12.67 11.47
C LEU A 101 12.02 -11.55 11.42
N TYR A 102 12.06 -10.84 10.31
CA TYR A 102 13.04 -9.78 10.08
C TYR A 102 12.33 -8.47 9.77
N ILE A 103 12.81 -7.38 10.38
CA ILE A 103 12.37 -6.02 10.04
C ILE A 103 13.60 -5.24 9.57
N HIS A 104 13.57 -4.78 8.32
CA HIS A 104 14.55 -3.84 7.80
C HIS A 104 13.98 -2.43 7.95
N ILE A 105 14.73 -1.56 8.61
CA ILE A 105 14.44 -0.12 8.64
C ILE A 105 15.54 0.55 7.81
N GLN A 106 15.19 0.98 6.60
CA GLN A 106 16.12 1.62 5.68
C GLN A 106 15.80 3.12 5.57
N LEU A 107 16.80 3.96 5.79
CA LEU A 107 16.68 5.41 5.61
C LEU A 107 16.79 5.76 4.13
N TRP A 108 15.88 6.61 3.65
CA TRP A 108 15.82 7.02 2.24
C TRP A 108 16.15 8.49 2.07
N THR A 109 15.69 9.32 3.00
CA THR A 109 16.09 10.72 3.18
C THR A 109 16.10 11.02 4.69
N ASP A 110 16.45 12.25 5.07
CA ASP A 110 16.30 12.68 6.47
C ASP A 110 14.85 12.57 7.00
N SER A 111 13.84 12.49 6.14
CA SER A 111 12.41 12.50 6.50
C SER A 111 11.62 11.29 5.98
N ILE A 112 12.25 10.38 5.25
CA ILE A 112 11.62 9.19 4.66
C ILE A 112 12.40 7.96 5.10
N PHE A 113 11.68 6.98 5.64
CA PHE A 113 12.23 5.67 5.95
C PHE A 113 11.31 4.58 5.42
N ARG A 114 11.91 3.43 5.11
CA ARG A 114 11.27 2.25 4.57
C ARG A 114 11.31 1.15 5.63
N ILE A 115 10.19 0.48 5.83
CA ILE A 115 10.07 -0.73 6.64
C ILE A 115 9.79 -1.90 5.70
N VAL A 116 10.67 -2.90 5.72
CA VAL A 116 10.42 -4.19 5.08
C VAL A 116 10.33 -5.28 6.13
N PHE A 117 9.23 -6.01 6.14
CA PHE A 117 8.98 -7.11 7.08
C PHE A 117 8.74 -8.41 6.32
N SER A 118 9.43 -9.47 6.70
CA SER A 118 9.27 -10.80 6.09
C SER A 118 9.80 -11.93 6.97
N GLY A 119 9.60 -13.17 6.52
CA GLY A 119 10.23 -14.35 7.10
C GLY A 119 11.68 -14.60 6.63
N GLU A 120 12.22 -13.78 5.73
CA GLU A 120 13.56 -13.93 5.16
C GLU A 120 14.44 -12.75 5.55
N LYS A 121 15.71 -13.02 5.89
CA LYS A 121 16.64 -11.94 6.25
C LYS A 121 16.95 -11.04 5.05
N THR A 122 16.88 -11.57 3.83
CA THR A 122 17.11 -10.81 2.60
C THR A 122 15.82 -10.16 2.10
N VAL A 123 15.90 -8.88 1.73
CA VAL A 123 14.78 -8.18 1.08
C VAL A 123 14.64 -8.68 -0.35
N ARG A 124 13.46 -9.17 -0.70
CA ARG A 124 13.09 -9.54 -2.07
C ARG A 124 12.66 -8.29 -2.84
N ASP A 125 13.10 -8.16 -4.10
CA ASP A 125 12.48 -7.23 -5.05
C ASP A 125 11.37 -7.97 -5.82
N PRO A 126 10.07 -7.79 -5.46
CA PRO A 126 8.97 -8.44 -6.16
C PRO A 126 8.84 -7.97 -7.62
N TYR A 127 9.51 -6.87 -7.99
CA TYR A 127 9.44 -6.25 -9.31
C TYR A 127 10.71 -6.44 -10.15
N ALA A 128 11.65 -7.28 -9.70
CA ALA A 128 12.94 -7.48 -10.37
C ALA A 128 12.80 -7.82 -11.87
N GLY A 129 11.75 -8.56 -12.24
CA GLY A 129 11.46 -8.94 -13.63
C GLY A 129 10.73 -7.88 -14.46
N LEU A 130 10.33 -6.76 -13.86
CA LEU A 130 9.64 -5.67 -14.55
C LEU A 130 10.61 -4.57 -15.01
N PRO A 131 10.37 -3.97 -16.18
CA PRO A 131 11.11 -2.79 -16.61
C PRO A 131 10.83 -1.61 -15.66
N ALA A 132 11.76 -0.67 -15.54
CA ALA A 132 11.72 0.41 -14.54
C ALA A 132 10.45 1.27 -14.65
N GLU A 133 9.98 1.53 -15.86
CA GLU A 133 8.75 2.28 -16.16
C GLU A 133 7.45 1.58 -15.72
N ALA A 134 7.50 0.28 -15.44
CA ALA A 134 6.36 -0.49 -14.95
C ALA A 134 6.38 -0.67 -13.43
N ARG A 135 7.39 -0.13 -12.74
CA ARG A 135 7.52 -0.18 -11.28
C ARG A 135 6.81 1.01 -10.63
N MET A 136 6.21 0.80 -9.47
CA MET A 136 5.65 1.89 -8.67
C MET A 136 6.76 2.70 -7.99
N LEU A 137 7.75 2.01 -7.43
CA LEU A 137 8.92 2.63 -6.83
C LEU A 137 9.95 2.93 -7.93
N VAL A 138 10.14 4.21 -8.22
CA VAL A 138 11.11 4.72 -9.20
C VAL A 138 12.24 5.53 -8.56
N GLY A 139 12.04 6.00 -7.33
CA GLY A 139 13.07 6.62 -6.53
C GLY A 139 14.16 5.63 -6.12
N ALA A 140 15.30 6.17 -5.69
CA ALA A 140 16.40 5.41 -5.10
C ALA A 140 16.68 5.91 -3.67
N PRO A 141 17.19 5.05 -2.78
CA PRO A 141 17.64 5.48 -1.46
C PRO A 141 18.77 6.50 -1.60
N GLY A 142 18.68 7.58 -0.83
CA GLY A 142 19.76 8.55 -0.68
C GLY A 142 20.83 8.08 0.31
N ASP A 143 21.94 8.80 0.34
CA ASP A 143 22.94 8.70 1.41
C ASP A 143 22.47 9.55 2.60
N VAL A 144 22.21 8.92 3.74
CA VAL A 144 21.61 9.57 4.91
C VAL A 144 22.52 9.37 6.11
N ASP A 145 23.07 10.46 6.62
CA ASP A 145 23.81 10.45 7.88
C ASP A 145 22.85 10.11 9.04
N PHE A 146 23.20 9.10 9.83
CA PHE A 146 22.42 8.73 11.00
C PHE A 146 23.27 8.22 12.16
N THR A 147 22.70 8.29 13.36
CA THR A 147 23.23 7.60 14.54
C THR A 147 22.26 6.53 15.01
N PHE A 148 22.78 5.49 15.65
CA PHE A 148 21.97 4.46 16.31
C PHE A 148 22.45 4.27 17.75
N GLU A 149 21.67 4.75 18.71
CA GLU A 149 21.96 4.69 20.13
C GLU A 149 20.66 4.38 20.90
N ASP A 150 20.72 3.50 21.90
CA ASP A 150 19.58 3.11 22.75
C ASP A 150 18.32 2.70 21.98
N ASN A 151 18.48 1.90 20.91
CA ASN A 151 17.41 1.47 20.01
C ASN A 151 16.69 2.63 19.29
N VAL A 152 17.36 3.77 19.13
CA VAL A 152 16.84 4.93 18.40
C VAL A 152 17.78 5.27 17.24
N ILE A 153 17.23 5.22 16.03
CA ILE A 153 17.87 5.76 14.82
C ILE A 153 17.56 7.25 14.77
N ARG A 154 18.57 8.11 14.57
CA ARG A 154 18.37 9.55 14.42
C ARG A 154 18.97 10.05 13.12
N THR A 155 18.16 10.71 12.31
CA THR A 155 18.59 11.51 11.15
C THR A 155 18.62 12.99 11.54
N LYS A 156 18.84 13.89 10.57
CA LYS A 156 18.70 15.33 10.80
C LYS A 156 17.28 15.74 11.19
N GLU A 157 16.25 15.12 10.62
CA GLU A 157 14.85 15.56 10.79
C GLU A 157 14.00 14.68 11.68
N ILE A 158 14.27 13.37 11.75
CA ILE A 158 13.43 12.42 12.49
C ILE A 158 14.23 11.50 13.40
N SER A 159 13.51 10.91 14.35
CA SER A 159 13.99 9.85 15.21
C SER A 159 13.04 8.67 15.13
N ILE A 160 13.58 7.47 14.92
CA ILE A 160 12.84 6.21 14.82
C ILE A 160 13.25 5.35 16.02
N ARG A 161 12.31 5.07 16.92
CA ARG A 161 12.52 4.22 18.09
C ARG A 161 12.03 2.81 17.79
N ILE A 162 12.81 1.84 18.22
CA ILE A 162 12.45 0.43 18.22
C ILE A 162 12.28 0.00 19.68
N ASP A 163 11.08 -0.40 20.05
CA ASP A 163 10.78 -0.82 21.42
C ASP A 163 11.44 -2.18 21.72
N PRO A 164 12.30 -2.26 22.76
CA PRO A 164 13.10 -3.47 23.04
C PRO A 164 12.25 -4.69 23.41
N ASP A 165 11.10 -4.47 24.07
CA ASP A 165 10.27 -5.53 24.62
C ASP A 165 9.29 -6.08 23.57
N THR A 166 8.87 -5.25 22.62
CA THR A 166 7.80 -5.58 21.67
C THR A 166 8.26 -5.67 20.23
N GLY A 167 9.38 -5.03 19.88
CA GLY A 167 9.81 -4.84 18.49
C GLY A 167 8.94 -3.88 17.68
N ARG A 168 8.08 -3.07 18.32
CA ARG A 168 7.27 -2.05 17.64
C ARG A 168 8.09 -0.81 17.36
N ILE A 169 7.79 -0.18 16.23
CA ILE A 169 8.48 0.99 15.72
C ILE A 169 7.59 2.21 15.89
N SER A 170 8.15 3.29 16.45
CA SER A 170 7.54 4.61 16.45
C SER A 170 8.49 5.66 15.93
N ALA A 171 7.96 6.75 15.38
CA ALA A 171 8.76 7.82 14.80
C ALA A 171 8.24 9.20 15.20
N ALA A 172 9.19 10.08 15.51
CA ALA A 172 8.95 11.45 15.93
C ALA A 172 9.82 12.42 15.12
N ARG A 173 9.35 13.66 14.98
CA ARG A 173 10.19 14.74 14.45
C ARG A 173 11.18 15.17 15.52
N ASN A 174 12.42 15.46 15.13
CA ASN A 174 13.42 15.99 16.04
C ASN A 174 12.95 17.34 16.60
N GLY A 175 12.84 17.44 17.92
CA GLY A 175 12.28 18.62 18.60
C GLY A 175 10.76 18.79 18.46
N GLY A 176 10.05 17.76 17.98
CA GLY A 176 8.59 17.74 17.83
C GLY A 176 7.95 16.51 18.46
N GLY A 177 6.67 16.28 18.11
CA GLY A 177 5.91 15.13 18.58
C GLY A 177 6.08 13.87 17.72
N GLU A 178 5.65 12.75 18.29
CA GLU A 178 5.44 11.48 17.58
C GLU A 178 4.36 11.66 16.51
N PHE A 179 4.61 11.12 15.32
CA PHE A 179 3.68 11.17 14.20
C PHE A 179 3.29 9.79 13.68
N PHE A 180 4.04 8.73 14.02
CA PHE A 180 3.84 7.37 13.55
C PHE A 180 4.14 6.41 14.69
N SER A 181 3.28 5.41 14.88
CA SER A 181 3.51 4.33 15.84
C SER A 181 2.82 3.06 15.38
N GLN A 182 3.54 1.94 15.42
CA GLN A 182 2.95 0.63 15.21
C GLN A 182 2.17 0.22 16.46
N ARG A 183 0.98 -0.34 16.24
CA ARG A 183 0.12 -0.88 17.29
C ARG A 183 0.47 -2.33 17.57
N LYS A 184 0.55 -2.72 18.85
CA LYS A 184 0.60 -4.13 19.26
C LYS A 184 -0.81 -4.59 19.62
N SER A 185 -1.20 -5.79 19.21
CA SER A 185 -2.40 -6.42 19.76
C SER A 185 -2.08 -6.90 21.17
N GLU A 186 -2.69 -6.25 22.16
CA GLU A 186 -2.61 -6.62 23.58
C GLU A 186 -3.44 -7.88 23.88
N PHE A 187 -3.29 -8.41 25.09
CA PHE A 187 -4.09 -9.53 25.58
C PHE A 187 -5.59 -9.13 25.58
N ASN A 188 -6.43 -9.91 24.89
CA ASN A 188 -7.88 -9.70 24.75
C ASN A 188 -8.35 -8.48 23.94
N ILE A 189 -7.47 -7.68 23.31
CA ILE A 189 -7.96 -6.73 22.30
C ILE A 189 -8.26 -7.53 21.03
N ALA A 190 -9.54 -7.78 20.85
CA ALA A 190 -10.08 -8.40 19.66
C ALA A 190 -9.80 -7.52 18.42
N ASP A 191 -9.68 -8.17 17.27
CA ASP A 191 -9.74 -7.50 15.96
C ASP A 191 -8.54 -6.60 15.61
N VAL A 192 -7.41 -6.73 16.31
CA VAL A 192 -6.13 -6.12 15.90
C VAL A 192 -5.19 -7.18 15.32
N TYR A 193 -4.83 -6.98 14.06
CA TYR A 193 -3.90 -7.79 13.28
C TYR A 193 -2.61 -7.00 13.12
N ASP A 194 -1.76 -7.06 14.13
CA ASP A 194 -0.48 -6.36 14.14
C ASP A 194 0.60 -7.08 13.32
N LEU A 195 1.83 -6.52 13.34
CA LEU A 195 2.97 -6.97 12.56
C LEU A 195 3.19 -8.49 12.65
N SER A 196 2.77 -9.19 11.61
CA SER A 196 2.68 -10.65 11.60
C SER A 196 2.64 -11.23 10.20
N LEU A 197 3.02 -12.50 10.09
CA LEU A 197 3.02 -13.28 8.86
C LEU A 197 2.20 -14.55 9.07
N SER A 198 1.26 -14.80 8.17
CA SER A 198 0.44 -16.01 8.14
C SER A 198 0.68 -16.80 6.85
N LYS A 199 0.55 -18.12 6.96
CA LYS A 199 0.59 -19.05 5.84
C LYS A 199 -0.61 -20.00 5.94
N ASP A 200 -1.29 -20.21 4.82
CA ASP A 200 -2.41 -21.15 4.70
C ASP A 200 -2.28 -21.88 3.36
N GLY A 201 -1.82 -23.14 3.40
CA GLY A 201 -1.43 -23.88 2.20
C GLY A 201 -0.34 -23.16 1.41
N GLU A 202 -0.67 -22.77 0.17
CA GLU A 202 0.24 -22.02 -0.73
C GLU A 202 0.15 -20.50 -0.53
N TYR A 203 -0.82 -20.01 0.22
CA TYR A 203 -1.05 -18.59 0.43
C TYR A 203 -0.22 -18.07 1.59
N THR A 204 0.35 -16.88 1.41
CA THR A 204 1.04 -16.16 2.48
C THR A 204 0.50 -14.73 2.53
N ALA A 205 0.32 -14.21 3.73
CA ALA A 205 -0.05 -12.82 3.94
C ALA A 205 0.74 -12.21 5.09
N CYS A 206 1.06 -10.93 4.96
CA CYS A 206 1.60 -10.12 6.05
C CYS A 206 0.57 -9.08 6.49
N PHE A 207 0.61 -8.73 7.77
CA PHE A 207 -0.31 -7.78 8.39
C PHE A 207 0.48 -6.70 9.11
N GLU A 208 -0.11 -5.51 9.18
CA GLU A 208 0.38 -4.38 9.96
C GLU A 208 -0.79 -3.68 10.64
N ALA A 209 -0.53 -3.17 11.84
CA ALA A 209 -1.45 -2.30 12.56
C ALA A 209 -0.70 -1.07 13.06
N LEU A 210 -1.30 0.09 12.86
CA LEU A 210 -0.80 1.38 13.31
C LEU A 210 -1.78 1.98 14.31
N GLU A 211 -1.26 2.77 15.25
CA GLU A 211 -2.09 3.60 16.11
C GLU A 211 -2.85 4.63 15.26
N LEU A 212 -4.12 4.83 15.59
CA LEU A 212 -4.98 5.86 14.99
C LEU A 212 -5.52 6.74 16.11
N ASP A 213 -5.04 7.97 16.20
CA ASP A 213 -5.47 8.90 17.25
C ASP A 213 -6.91 9.38 17.02
N ASN A 214 -7.58 9.81 18.10
CA ASN A 214 -8.99 10.21 18.07
C ASN A 214 -9.29 11.39 17.12
N ASP A 215 -8.33 12.30 16.94
CA ASP A 215 -8.43 13.48 16.07
C ASP A 215 -7.64 13.33 14.75
N GLU A 216 -7.07 12.14 14.51
CA GLU A 216 -6.33 11.84 13.30
C GLU A 216 -7.27 11.52 12.14
N LEU A 217 -7.10 12.23 11.03
CA LEU A 217 -7.86 12.00 9.80
C LEU A 217 -6.95 11.44 8.70
N ILE A 218 -7.46 10.42 8.03
CA ILE A 218 -6.76 9.71 6.96
C ILE A 218 -7.38 10.07 5.60
N TYR A 219 -6.53 10.37 4.62
CA TYR A 219 -6.91 10.75 3.26
C TYR A 219 -6.12 9.95 2.22
N GLY A 220 -6.68 9.80 1.02
CA GLY A 220 -6.01 9.11 -0.09
C GLY A 220 -6.61 7.73 -0.36
N LEU A 221 -5.73 6.73 -0.54
CA LEU A 221 -6.06 5.39 -1.02
C LEU A 221 -6.60 5.35 -2.46
N GLY A 222 -6.24 6.34 -3.29
CA GLY A 222 -6.64 6.45 -4.69
C GLY A 222 -7.88 7.31 -4.93
N GLU A 223 -8.50 7.14 -6.09
CA GLU A 223 -9.74 7.82 -6.46
C GLU A 223 -10.91 7.17 -5.72
N ARG A 224 -11.60 7.89 -4.84
CA ARG A 224 -12.66 7.31 -4.02
C ARG A 224 -13.91 8.17 -4.12
N PHE A 225 -15.07 7.51 -4.23
CA PHE A 225 -16.36 8.15 -4.49
C PHE A 225 -17.29 8.21 -3.26
N ASP A 226 -16.78 7.83 -2.10
CA ASP A 226 -17.45 7.92 -0.80
C ASP A 226 -16.97 9.18 -0.04
N SER A 227 -16.94 9.15 1.31
CA SER A 227 -16.49 10.32 2.10
C SER A 227 -15.02 10.62 1.86
N LEU A 228 -14.64 11.90 1.80
CA LEU A 228 -13.24 12.31 1.68
C LEU A 228 -12.31 11.63 2.72
N THR A 229 -12.73 11.59 3.99
CA THR A 229 -11.99 10.92 5.07
C THR A 229 -12.17 9.40 5.03
N ARG A 230 -11.06 8.68 5.25
CA ARG A 230 -11.03 7.22 5.27
C ARG A 230 -11.42 6.61 6.62
N ASN A 231 -11.43 7.39 7.70
CA ASN A 231 -11.82 6.92 9.02
C ASN A 231 -13.21 6.25 9.01
N GLY A 232 -13.32 5.11 9.68
CA GLY A 232 -14.51 4.26 9.72
C GLY A 232 -14.78 3.50 8.42
N ARG A 233 -13.78 3.28 7.56
CA ARG A 233 -13.96 2.59 6.26
C ARG A 233 -13.01 1.43 6.07
N ALA A 234 -13.54 0.39 5.44
CA ALA A 234 -12.76 -0.69 4.85
C ALA A 234 -12.51 -0.36 3.37
N VAL A 235 -11.31 -0.63 2.90
CA VAL A 235 -10.91 -0.38 1.51
C VAL A 235 -10.21 -1.62 0.97
N ASP A 236 -10.77 -2.22 -0.07
CA ASP A 236 -10.11 -3.29 -0.79
C ASP A 236 -9.30 -2.73 -1.97
N PHE A 237 -8.08 -3.23 -2.12
CA PHE A 237 -7.16 -2.79 -3.16
C PHE A 237 -7.27 -3.71 -4.37
N HIS A 238 -8.25 -3.42 -5.21
CA HIS A 238 -8.49 -4.13 -6.46
C HIS A 238 -9.18 -3.20 -7.45
N ASN A 239 -8.53 -2.91 -8.59
CA ASN A 239 -9.12 -2.07 -9.63
C ASN A 239 -10.34 -2.77 -10.22
N LYS A 240 -11.48 -2.08 -10.23
CA LYS A 240 -12.75 -2.61 -10.70
C LYS A 240 -13.36 -1.66 -11.72
N ASP A 241 -14.05 -2.21 -12.70
CA ASP A 241 -15.02 -1.40 -13.44
C ASP A 241 -16.18 -1.06 -12.50
N CYS A 242 -16.30 0.23 -12.19
CA CYS A 242 -17.27 0.71 -11.21
C CYS A 242 -18.68 0.86 -11.79
N LEU A 243 -18.80 0.93 -13.12
CA LEU A 243 -20.04 1.26 -13.83
C LEU A 243 -20.72 2.54 -13.28
N GLY A 244 -19.93 3.49 -12.77
CA GLY A 244 -20.39 4.73 -12.14
C GLY A 244 -19.62 5.10 -10.87
N THR A 245 -19.92 6.29 -10.32
CA THR A 245 -19.21 6.90 -9.18
C THR A 245 -20.07 7.00 -7.93
N ALA A 246 -20.99 6.05 -7.74
CA ALA A 246 -21.94 6.04 -6.61
C ALA A 246 -21.77 4.81 -5.71
N THR A 247 -20.66 4.08 -5.86
CA THR A 247 -20.36 2.88 -5.07
C THR A 247 -18.93 2.95 -4.52
N PRO A 248 -18.58 2.15 -3.49
CA PRO A 248 -17.20 2.08 -3.00
C PRO A 248 -16.17 1.50 -3.97
N ARG A 249 -16.62 0.91 -5.09
CA ARG A 249 -15.73 0.43 -6.16
C ARG A 249 -14.95 1.62 -6.73
N THR A 250 -13.68 1.40 -7.06
CA THR A 250 -12.87 2.41 -7.76
C THR A 250 -12.10 1.82 -8.94
N TYR A 251 -11.92 2.67 -9.95
CA TYR A 251 -11.06 2.43 -11.10
C TYR A 251 -9.58 2.55 -10.74
N ILE A 252 -9.24 3.44 -9.79
CA ILE A 252 -7.86 3.81 -9.48
C ILE A 252 -7.62 3.62 -7.98
N ASN A 253 -7.10 2.45 -7.61
CA ASN A 253 -6.57 2.22 -6.26
C ASN A 253 -5.08 2.63 -6.22
N ILE A 254 -4.69 3.43 -5.23
CA ILE A 254 -3.30 3.80 -4.98
C ILE A 254 -2.96 3.48 -3.52
N PRO A 255 -1.92 2.66 -3.21
CA PRO A 255 -1.68 2.14 -1.87
C PRO A 255 -0.90 3.17 -1.05
N PHE A 256 -1.43 4.39 -1.02
CA PHE A 256 -0.85 5.55 -0.38
C PHE A 256 -1.92 6.34 0.36
N TYR A 257 -1.64 6.72 1.61
CA TYR A 257 -2.49 7.62 2.35
C TYR A 257 -1.67 8.72 3.04
N MET A 258 -2.36 9.80 3.42
CA MET A 258 -1.83 10.88 4.25
C MET A 258 -2.63 10.99 5.54
N SER A 259 -1.93 11.29 6.63
CA SER A 259 -2.47 11.52 7.95
C SER A 259 -2.34 12.99 8.37
N THR A 260 -3.31 13.51 9.12
CA THR A 260 -3.23 14.83 9.76
C THR A 260 -2.16 14.94 10.85
N ARG A 261 -1.59 13.82 11.33
CA ARG A 261 -0.38 13.83 12.17
C ARG A 261 0.90 14.22 11.40
N GLY A 262 0.75 14.43 10.10
CA GLY A 262 1.79 14.95 9.21
C GLY A 262 2.74 13.86 8.74
N TYR A 263 2.19 12.71 8.38
CA TYR A 263 2.94 11.70 7.66
C TYR A 263 2.09 11.09 6.56
N GLY A 264 2.75 10.50 5.58
CA GLY A 264 2.12 9.61 4.62
C GLY A 264 2.71 8.22 4.72
N LEU A 265 1.94 7.23 4.29
CA LEU A 265 2.42 5.87 4.15
C LEU A 265 2.17 5.40 2.73
N PHE A 266 3.22 4.93 2.06
CA PHE A 266 3.15 4.29 0.75
C PHE A 266 3.52 2.82 0.88
N LEU A 267 2.59 1.92 0.60
CA LEU A 267 2.84 0.49 0.54
C LEU A 267 3.28 0.10 -0.88
N ASN A 268 4.54 -0.31 -1.01
CA ASN A 268 5.14 -0.74 -2.27
C ASN A 268 4.75 -2.20 -2.59
N SER A 269 3.46 -2.43 -2.85
CA SER A 269 2.93 -3.73 -3.25
C SER A 269 1.87 -3.61 -4.33
N ALA A 270 1.96 -4.47 -5.35
CA ALA A 270 0.94 -4.65 -6.39
C ALA A 270 0.04 -5.85 -6.10
N ALA A 271 0.32 -6.59 -5.02
CA ALA A 271 -0.55 -7.64 -4.55
C ALA A 271 -1.88 -7.05 -4.06
N ARG A 272 -2.89 -7.92 -3.94
CA ARG A 272 -4.13 -7.54 -3.29
C ARG A 272 -3.81 -7.11 -1.85
N THR A 273 -4.40 -6.00 -1.43
CA THR A 273 -4.32 -5.52 -0.05
C THR A 273 -5.69 -5.16 0.46
N ASP A 274 -5.90 -5.30 1.76
CA ASP A 274 -7.14 -4.95 2.43
C ASP A 274 -6.81 -3.99 3.56
N TRP A 275 -7.55 -2.88 3.66
CA TRP A 275 -7.30 -1.81 4.62
C TRP A 275 -8.51 -1.62 5.50
N GLN A 276 -8.29 -1.44 6.79
CA GLN A 276 -9.30 -1.27 7.83
C GLN A 276 -8.93 -0.03 8.64
N ILE A 277 -9.59 1.09 8.37
CA ILE A 277 -9.26 2.38 8.99
C ILE A 277 -10.28 2.66 10.09
N GLY A 278 -10.01 2.25 11.32
CA GLY A 278 -10.91 2.44 12.46
C GLY A 278 -12.20 1.60 12.40
N THR A 279 -12.24 0.54 11.60
CA THR A 279 -13.41 -0.33 11.39
C THR A 279 -13.42 -1.56 12.27
N LEU A 280 -12.29 -2.28 12.33
CA LEU A 280 -12.11 -3.45 13.19
C LEU A 280 -11.83 -3.05 14.64
N SER A 281 -10.97 -2.05 14.83
CA SER A 281 -10.73 -1.41 16.12
C SER A 281 -10.57 0.09 15.91
N ALA A 282 -11.36 0.88 16.65
CA ALA A 282 -11.50 2.33 16.45
C ALA A 282 -10.17 3.10 16.57
N GLY A 283 -9.25 2.62 17.42
CA GLY A 283 -7.92 3.20 17.62
C GLY A 283 -6.83 2.61 16.72
N SER A 284 -7.20 1.97 15.61
CA SER A 284 -6.24 1.32 14.72
C SER A 284 -6.50 1.57 13.24
N LEU A 285 -5.41 1.74 12.50
CA LEU A 285 -5.37 1.57 11.05
C LEU A 285 -4.63 0.28 10.75
N GLN A 286 -5.30 -0.69 10.12
CA GLN A 286 -4.73 -2.00 9.85
C GLN A 286 -4.74 -2.28 8.35
N PHE A 287 -3.72 -2.98 7.86
CA PHE A 287 -3.72 -3.46 6.49
C PHE A 287 -3.04 -4.81 6.36
N GLY A 288 -3.58 -5.63 5.46
CA GLY A 288 -3.02 -6.91 5.05
C GLY A 288 -2.54 -6.86 3.61
N VAL A 289 -1.46 -7.57 3.31
CA VAL A 289 -0.97 -7.82 1.96
C VAL A 289 -0.95 -9.31 1.71
N TRP A 290 -1.47 -9.74 0.56
CA TRP A 290 -1.38 -11.13 0.10
C TRP A 290 0.02 -11.42 -0.49
N ASP A 291 1.05 -11.26 0.34
CA ASP A 291 2.46 -11.52 0.04
C ASP A 291 3.19 -11.92 1.34
N GLY A 292 4.26 -12.69 1.23
CA GLY A 292 5.17 -13.03 2.34
C GLY A 292 6.16 -11.93 2.73
N GLN A 293 6.08 -10.78 2.06
CA GLN A 293 6.83 -9.57 2.39
C GLN A 293 5.91 -8.36 2.43
N LEU A 294 5.99 -7.60 3.51
CA LEU A 294 5.42 -6.26 3.63
C LEU A 294 6.52 -5.24 3.36
N ASP A 295 6.27 -4.26 2.49
CA ASP A 295 7.26 -3.25 2.10
C ASP A 295 6.58 -1.89 2.00
N TYR A 296 6.80 -1.01 2.98
CA TYR A 296 6.18 0.31 3.00
C TYR A 296 7.13 1.42 3.41
N PHE A 297 6.78 2.62 2.99
CA PHE A 297 7.51 3.85 3.25
C PHE A 297 6.69 4.74 4.16
N VAL A 298 7.34 5.32 5.16
CA VAL A 298 6.78 6.36 6.01
C VAL A 298 7.44 7.68 5.62
N ILE A 299 6.60 8.66 5.29
CA ILE A 299 7.00 9.95 4.71
C ILE A 299 6.62 11.04 5.70
N ALA A 300 7.58 11.54 6.48
CA ALA A 300 7.34 12.65 7.38
C ALA A 300 7.21 13.97 6.61
N GLY A 301 6.18 14.76 6.90
CA GLY A 301 5.96 16.06 6.30
C GLY A 301 5.34 17.05 7.29
N ARG A 302 5.62 18.34 7.13
CA ARG A 302 4.99 19.39 7.97
C ARG A 302 3.64 19.81 7.40
N THR A 303 3.45 19.64 6.10
CA THR A 303 2.21 19.92 5.38
C THR A 303 1.83 18.74 4.47
N PRO A 304 0.55 18.60 4.07
CA PRO A 304 0.15 17.61 3.07
C PRO A 304 0.93 17.72 1.75
N LYS A 305 1.37 18.93 1.38
CA LYS A 305 2.20 19.14 0.19
C LYS A 305 3.60 18.54 0.33
N ASP A 306 4.19 18.60 1.53
CA ASP A 306 5.51 18.00 1.77
C ASP A 306 5.42 16.48 1.70
N ILE A 307 4.35 15.90 2.25
CA ILE A 307 4.08 14.46 2.17
C ILE A 307 3.91 14.04 0.71
N LEU A 308 3.11 14.77 -0.07
CA LEU A 308 2.93 14.49 -1.51
C LEU A 308 4.23 14.63 -2.31
N LYS A 309 5.08 15.62 -2.00
CA LYS A 309 6.41 15.73 -2.63
C LYS A 309 7.29 14.52 -2.32
N GLY A 310 7.29 14.05 -1.07
CA GLY A 310 7.98 12.81 -0.69
C GLY A 310 7.42 11.58 -1.42
N TYR A 311 6.10 11.49 -1.56
CA TYR A 311 5.46 10.43 -2.34
C TYR A 311 5.85 10.47 -3.82
N CYS A 312 5.84 11.65 -4.44
CA CYS A 312 6.28 11.83 -5.83
C CYS A 312 7.79 11.64 -6.02
N TYR A 313 8.61 11.89 -4.99
CA TYR A 313 10.02 11.53 -5.02
C TYR A 313 10.20 10.01 -5.14
N LEU A 314 9.37 9.23 -4.44
CA LEU A 314 9.40 7.76 -4.49
C LEU A 314 8.78 7.20 -5.77
N THR A 315 7.67 7.78 -6.24
CA THR A 315 6.81 7.19 -7.28
C THR A 315 6.77 7.95 -8.62
N GLY A 316 7.46 9.09 -8.69
CA GLY A 316 7.55 9.92 -9.88
C GLY A 316 6.61 11.13 -9.85
N TYR A 317 7.05 12.19 -10.53
CA TYR A 317 6.27 13.41 -10.68
C TYR A 317 5.41 13.34 -11.95
N ALA A 318 4.18 13.85 -11.84
CA ALA A 318 3.32 14.05 -13.01
C ALA A 318 4.00 14.99 -14.02
N LYS A 319 4.02 14.59 -15.29
CA LYS A 319 4.54 15.43 -16.38
C LYS A 319 3.58 16.59 -16.62
N LEU A 320 4.12 17.74 -17.00
CA LEU A 320 3.32 18.88 -17.43
C LEU A 320 2.55 18.52 -18.72
N PRO A 321 1.21 18.53 -18.72
CA PRO A 321 0.42 18.29 -19.93
C PRO A 321 0.63 19.41 -20.97
N PRO A 322 0.44 19.13 -22.28
CA PRO A 322 0.53 20.16 -23.31
C PRO A 322 -0.58 21.21 -23.16
N LEU A 323 -0.32 22.47 -23.55
CA LEU A 323 -1.26 23.58 -23.31
C LEU A 323 -2.68 23.33 -23.83
N TRP A 324 -2.82 22.71 -25.01
CA TRP A 324 -4.13 22.43 -25.62
C TRP A 324 -5.00 21.50 -24.77
N SER A 325 -4.41 20.67 -23.89
CA SER A 325 -5.17 19.72 -23.06
C SER A 325 -6.02 20.42 -22.00
N PHE A 326 -5.74 21.69 -21.68
CA PHE A 326 -6.52 22.49 -20.74
C PHE A 326 -7.73 23.19 -21.39
N GLY A 327 -7.90 23.04 -22.71
CA GLY A 327 -9.06 23.58 -23.45
C GLY A 327 -10.35 22.79 -23.21
N LEU A 328 -11.38 23.10 -24.01
CA LEU A 328 -12.65 22.36 -24.02
C LEU A 328 -12.50 21.02 -24.76
N TRP A 329 -13.05 19.95 -24.17
CA TRP A 329 -13.07 18.61 -24.78
C TRP A 329 -14.51 18.25 -25.12
N MET A 330 -14.84 18.19 -26.41
CA MET A 330 -16.13 17.68 -26.89
C MET A 330 -16.00 16.20 -27.24
N SER A 331 -16.93 15.36 -26.76
CA SER A 331 -16.91 13.91 -26.98
C SER A 331 -18.30 13.29 -26.91
N ARG A 332 -18.42 12.04 -27.36
CA ARG A 332 -19.61 11.19 -27.27
C ARG A 332 -19.17 9.72 -27.15
N ASN A 333 -20.01 8.88 -26.55
CA ASN A 333 -19.90 7.42 -26.62
C ASN A 333 -20.93 6.83 -27.61
N SER A 334 -20.63 6.63 -28.90
CA SER A 334 -19.53 7.17 -29.71
C SER A 334 -20.08 8.12 -30.79
N TYR A 335 -19.20 8.83 -31.53
CA TYR A 335 -19.62 9.47 -32.78
C TYR A 335 -20.02 8.42 -33.82
N THR A 336 -21.07 8.70 -34.58
CA THR A 336 -21.63 7.75 -35.55
C THR A 336 -20.93 7.79 -36.90
N SER A 337 -20.30 8.91 -37.27
CA SER A 337 -19.52 9.07 -38.50
C SER A 337 -18.55 10.25 -38.40
N TRP A 338 -17.63 10.34 -39.37
CA TRP A 338 -16.71 11.48 -39.50
C TRP A 338 -17.45 12.79 -39.82
N ASP A 339 -18.44 12.76 -40.72
CA ASP A 339 -19.22 13.94 -41.11
C ASP A 339 -19.91 14.60 -39.90
N VAL A 340 -20.43 13.79 -38.96
CA VAL A 340 -21.03 14.30 -37.71
C VAL A 340 -20.00 14.96 -36.81
N ALA A 341 -18.80 14.37 -36.69
CA ALA A 341 -17.73 14.96 -35.88
C ALA A 341 -17.23 16.29 -36.49
N GLU A 342 -17.06 16.35 -37.81
CA GLU A 342 -16.63 17.57 -38.52
C GLU A 342 -17.69 18.67 -38.44
N GLN A 343 -18.97 18.34 -38.59
CA GLN A 343 -20.05 19.31 -38.43
C GLN A 343 -20.02 19.95 -37.04
N ILE A 344 -19.95 19.14 -35.97
CA ILE A 344 -19.89 19.63 -34.59
C ILE A 344 -18.65 20.51 -34.37
N ALA A 345 -17.49 20.10 -34.89
CA ALA A 345 -16.26 20.88 -34.77
C ALA A 345 -16.33 22.26 -35.46
N ARG A 346 -17.17 22.43 -36.49
CA ARG A 346 -17.40 23.72 -37.15
C ARG A 346 -18.33 24.65 -36.37
N GLU A 347 -19.11 24.12 -35.43
CA GLU A 347 -20.11 24.86 -34.64
C GLU A 347 -19.57 25.36 -33.28
N ILE A 348 -18.43 24.83 -32.81
CA ILE A 348 -17.78 25.17 -31.52
C ILE A 348 -16.69 26.22 -31.71
#